data_AF-A0A6C0DC14-F1
#
_entry.id   AF-A0A6C0DC14-F1
#
_cell.length_a   1.000
_cell.length_b   1.000
_cell.length_c   1.000
_cell.angle_alpha   90.00
_cell.angle_beta   90.00
_cell.angle_gamma   90.00
#
_symmetry.space_group_name_H-M   'P 1'
#
loop_
_entity.id
_entity.type
_entity.pdbx_description
1 polymer ?
#
loop_
_entity_poly.entity_id
_entity_poly.type
_entity_poly.pdbx_seq_one_letter_code
_entity_poly.pdbx_strand_id
1 'polypeptide(L)' 'MEGGFQTFFMIMLFYILLSYVIGPMFFYYFVNKSLMSAGNGFAAGSVLSIILWYTFGSKMINK' A
#
# COMPACT_ATOMS: atom_id res chain seq x y z
N MET A 1 18.14 -19.23 0.02
CA MET A 1 17.09 -18.60 0.86
C MET A 1 15.81 -18.65 0.05
N GLU A 2 14.79 -19.32 0.58
CA GLU A 2 13.53 -19.61 -0.11
C GLU A 2 12.84 -18.33 -0.60
N GLY A 3 12.54 -18.24 -1.90
CA GLY A 3 12.11 -17.00 -2.56
C GLY A 3 10.77 -16.43 -2.07
N GLY A 4 9.93 -17.25 -1.42
CA GLY A 4 8.61 -16.85 -0.93
C GLY A 4 8.67 -15.81 0.18
N PHE A 5 9.58 -15.97 1.16
CA PHE A 5 9.71 -15.01 2.27
C PHE A 5 10.23 -13.64 1.81
N GLN A 6 11.24 -13.63 0.92
CA GLN A 6 11.76 -12.39 0.35
C GLN A 6 10.68 -11.66 -0.46
N THR A 7 9.91 -12.41 -1.27
CA THR A 7 8.80 -11.86 -2.06
C THR A 7 7.72 -11.28 -1.14
N PHE A 8 7.34 -11.99 -0.08
CA PHE A 8 6.42 -11.49 0.93
C PHE A 8 6.91 -10.17 1.54
N PHE A 9 8.15 -10.13 1.99
CA PHE A 9 8.72 -8.94 2.63
C PHE A 9 8.71 -7.72 1.69
N MET A 10 9.09 -7.92 0.42
CA MET A 10 9.06 -6.85 -0.58
C MET A 10 7.65 -6.33 -0.85
N ILE A 11 6.67 -7.23 -0.96
CA ILE A 11 5.26 -6.85 -1.15
C ILE A 11 4.75 -6.05 0.06
N MET A 12 5.06 -6.48 1.28
CA MET A 12 4.66 -5.76 2.49
C MET A 12 5.29 -4.36 2.55
N LEU A 13 6.57 -4.24 2.21
CA LEU A 13 7.26 -2.95 2.19
C LEU A 13 6.65 -2.00 1.16
N PHE A 14 6.28 -2.52 -0.02
CA PHE A 14 5.53 -1.76 -1.01
C PHE A 14 4.18 -1.26 -0.49
N TYR A 15 3.40 -2.09 0.21
CA TYR A 15 2.11 -1.68 0.78
C TYR A 15 2.23 -0.67 1.92
N ILE A 16 3.30 -0.75 2.73
CA ILE A 16 3.60 0.27 3.74
C ILE A 16 3.84 1.61 3.06
N LEU A 17 4.69 1.65 2.03
CA LEU A 17 4.95 2.88 1.28
C LEU A 17 3.68 3.41 0.60
N LEU A 18 2.89 2.53 -0.01
CA LEU A 18 1.65 2.92 -0.68
C LEU A 18 0.65 3.56 0.32
N SER A 19 0.47 2.95 1.49
CA SER A 19 -0.55 3.36 2.46
C SER A 19 -0.11 4.53 3.34
N TYR A 20 1.14 4.56 3.80
CA TYR A 20 1.62 5.56 4.76
C TYR A 20 2.33 6.75 4.12
N VAL A 21 2.76 6.63 2.86
CA VAL A 21 3.59 7.64 2.21
C VAL A 21 2.92 8.15 0.95
N ILE A 22 2.69 7.27 -0.04
CA ILE A 22 2.18 7.65 -1.36
C ILE A 22 0.73 8.16 -1.26
N GLY A 23 -0.18 7.37 -0.67
CA GLY A 23 -1.59 7.75 -0.53
C GLY A 23 -1.80 9.09 0.19
N PRO A 24 -1.25 9.27 1.42
CA PRO A 24 -1.38 10.52 2.17
C PRO A 24 -0.80 11.72 1.44
N MET A 25 0.40 11.59 0.86
CA MET A 25 1.00 12.68 0.08
C MET A 25 0.18 13.01 -1.17
N PHE A 26 -0.29 11.99 -1.89
CA PHE A 26 -1.09 12.20 -3.08
C PHE A 26 -2.35 13.01 -2.76
N PHE A 27 -3.12 12.60 -1.74
CA PHE A 27 -4.34 13.32 -1.37
C PHE A 27 -4.05 14.71 -0.78
N TYR A 28 -2.99 14.86 0.02
CA TYR A 28 -2.62 16.16 0.59
C TYR A 28 -2.25 17.17 -0.51
N TYR A 29 -1.43 16.77 -1.50
CA TYR A 29 -0.94 17.70 -2.51
C TYR A 29 -1.87 17.87 -3.71
N PHE A 30 -2.61 16.84 -4.11
CA PHE A 30 -3.43 16.87 -5.33
C PHE A 30 -4.93 17.01 -5.11
N VAL A 31 -5.45 16.73 -3.91
CA VAL A 31 -6.88 16.90 -3.60
C VAL A 31 -7.10 18.16 -2.77
N ASN A 32 -6.48 18.23 -1.58
CA ASN A 32 -6.59 19.38 -0.69
C ASN A 32 -5.49 19.33 0.38
N LYS A 33 -4.80 20.45 0.62
CA LYS A 33 -3.71 20.56 1.61
C LYS A 33 -4.25 20.65 3.04
N SER A 34 -4.90 19.59 3.51
CA SER A 34 -5.38 19.46 4.88
C SER A 34 -5.03 18.10 5.48
N LEU A 35 -4.90 18.07 6.80
CA LEU A 35 -4.69 16.83 7.58
C LEU A 35 -5.79 15.79 7.30
N MET A 36 -7.03 16.24 7.14
CA MET A 36 -8.16 15.35 6.81
C MET A 36 -7.98 14.70 5.44
N SER A 37 -7.55 15.45 4.43
CA SER A 37 -7.26 14.89 3.10
C SER A 37 -6.13 13.86 3.15
N ALA A 38 -5.05 14.14 3.89
CA ALA A 38 -3.96 13.17 4.09
C ALA A 38 -4.47 11.88 4.76
N GLY A 39 -5.34 12.00 5.77
CA GLY A 39 -6.00 10.86 6.41
C GLY A 39 -6.88 10.06 5.45
N ASN A 40 -7.62 10.73 4.57
CA ASN A 40 -8.39 10.07 3.51
C ASN A 40 -7.46 9.31 2.54
N GLY A 41 -6.31 9.90 2.19
CA GLY A 41 -5.29 9.24 1.37
C GLY A 41 -4.68 8.02 2.03
N PHE A 42 -4.46 8.04 3.35
CA PHE A 42 -4.07 6.86 4.12
C PHE A 42 -5.12 5.74 4.05
N ALA A 43 -6.39 6.07 4.27
CA ALA A 43 -7.48 5.11 4.21
C ALA A 43 -7.63 4.51 2.81
N ALA A 44 -7.62 5.34 1.77
CA ALA A 44 -7.70 4.90 0.38
C ALA A 44 -6.49 4.02 -0.03
N GLY A 45 -5.27 4.43 0.35
CA GLY A 45 -4.06 3.64 0.11
C GLY A 45 -4.06 2.28 0.83
N SER A 46 -4.62 2.23 2.04
CA SER A 46 -4.78 1.00 2.81
C SER A 46 -5.78 0.05 2.16
N VAL A 47 -6.95 0.55 1.74
CA VAL A 47 -7.95 -0.24 1.00
C VAL A 47 -7.36 -0.79 -0.30
N LEU A 48 -6.62 0.04 -1.05
CA LEU A 48 -5.94 -0.40 -2.27
C LEU A 48 -4.91 -1.49 -1.99
N SER A 49 -4.10 -1.34 -0.94
CA SER A 49 -3.11 -2.35 -0.54
C SER A 49 -3.76 -3.69 -0.20
N ILE A 50 -4.90 -3.68 0.50
CA ILE A 50 -5.69 -4.88 0.79
C ILE A 50 -6.18 -5.54 -0.51
N ILE A 51 -6.75 -4.76 -1.43
CA ILE A 51 -7.21 -5.26 -2.74
C ILE A 51 -6.06 -5.92 -3.50
N LEU A 52 -4.89 -5.25 -3.58
CA LEU A 52 -3.70 -5.77 -4.27
C LEU A 52 -3.19 -7.08 -3.63
N TRP A 53 -3.24 -7.19 -2.30
CA TRP A 53 -2.85 -8.41 -1.60
C TRP A 53 -3.74 -9.60 -1.98
N TYR A 54 -5.06 -9.43 -1.89
CA TYR A 54 -6.01 -10.51 -2.18
C TYR A 54 -6.02 -10.91 -3.66
N THR A 55 -5.82 -9.95 -4.57
CA THR A 55 -5.89 -10.22 -6.02
C THR A 55 -4.58 -10.75 -6.60
N PHE A 56 -3.44 -10.22 -6.16
CA PHE A 56 -2.12 -10.48 -6.73
C PHE A 56 -1.10 -10.95 -5.68
N GLY A 57 -0.89 -10.19 -4.59
CA GLY A 57 0.20 -10.40 -3.63
C GLY A 57 0.26 -11.80 -3.05
N SER A 58 -0.89 -12.30 -2.57
CA SER A 58 -1.02 -13.64 -1.99
C SER A 58 -0.73 -14.78 -2.97
N LYS A 59 -0.96 -14.57 -4.28
CA LYS A 59 -0.69 -15.57 -5.34
C LYS A 59 0.78 -15.60 -5.75
N MET A 60 1.52 -14.52 -5.54
CA MET A 60 2.95 -14.43 -5.90
C MET A 60 3.85 -15.14 -4.89
N ILE A 61 3.37 -15.37 -3.67
CA ILE A 61 4.15 -16.02 -2.59
C ILE A 61 3.91 -17.53 -2.57
N ASN A 62 2.69 -17.97 -2.89
CA ASN A 62 2.29 -19.38 -2.87
C ASN A 62 2.52 -20.09 -4.22
N LYS A 63 3.42 -19.58 -5.06
CA LYS A 63 3.69 -20.12 -6.39
C LYS A 63 4.94 -21.00 -6.40
#